data_AF-A0A151TWL8-F1
#
_entry.id   AF-A0A151TWL8-F1
#
_cell.length_a   1.000
_cell.length_b   1.000
_cell.length_c   1.000
_cell.angle_alpha   90.00
_cell.angle_beta   90.00
_cell.angle_gamma   90.00
#
_symmetry.space_group_name_H-M   'P 1'
#
loop_
_entity.id
_entity.type
_entity.pdbx_description
1 polymer ?
#
loop_
_entity_poly.entity_id
_entity_poly.type
_entity_poly.pdbx_seq_one_letter_code
_entity_poly.pdbx_strand_id
1 'polypeptide(L)'
;MITSRGIEANPKKCKAIIQMQSPQTMKEVQCLAGRLVSLSRFIPRLADKAGPIFTLLRKPKDFQWTDQYEEAFRNFKTFLTTLPIL
;
A
#
# COMPACT_ATOMS: atom_id res chain seq x y z
N MET A 1 12.86 -8.57 -15.25
CA MET A 1 12.63 -10.03 -15.35
C MET A 1 11.17 -10.30 -15.06
N ILE A 2 10.47 -10.91 -16.01
CA ILE A 2 9.09 -11.37 -15.91
C ILE A 2 9.21 -12.90 -16.03
N THR A 3 9.01 -13.62 -14.95
CA THR A 3 8.97 -15.08 -14.97
C THR A 3 7.52 -15.53 -15.24
N SER A 4 7.41 -16.66 -15.92
CA SER A 4 6.21 -17.26 -16.48
C SER A 4 5.16 -17.71 -15.45
N ARG A 5 5.30 -17.36 -14.16
CA ARG A 5 4.44 -17.82 -13.06
C ARG A 5 3.65 -16.72 -12.34
N GLY A 6 3.64 -15.50 -12.88
CA GLY A 6 2.75 -14.44 -12.42
C GLY A 6 3.46 -13.46 -11.49
N ILE A 7 3.95 -12.37 -12.10
CA ILE A 7 3.98 -11.03 -11.51
C ILE A 7 4.42 -11.03 -10.02
N GLU A 8 5.67 -11.39 -9.74
CA GLU A 8 6.29 -11.30 -8.40
C GLU A 8 6.38 -9.84 -7.93
N ALA A 9 5.87 -9.56 -6.73
CA ALA A 9 5.83 -8.21 -6.17
C ALA A 9 7.25 -7.64 -6.02
N ASN A 10 7.58 -6.66 -6.85
CA ASN A 10 8.93 -6.08 -6.92
C ASN A 10 9.47 -5.75 -5.51
N PRO A 11 10.55 -6.41 -5.06
CA PRO A 11 11.09 -6.27 -3.71
C PRO A 11 11.37 -4.82 -3.32
N LYS A 12 11.87 -4.03 -4.27
CA LYS A 12 12.20 -2.62 -4.05
C LYS A 12 10.95 -1.79 -3.78
N LYS A 13 9.84 -2.09 -4.47
CA LYS A 13 8.55 -1.39 -4.29
C LYS A 13 7.89 -1.77 -2.97
N CYS A 14 7.90 -3.06 -2.62
CA CYS A 14 7.39 -3.53 -1.33
C CYS A 14 8.20 -2.92 -0.18
N LYS A 15 9.54 -3.00 -0.24
CA LYS A 15 10.44 -2.44 0.78
C LYS A 15 10.23 -0.94 0.98
N ALA A 16 10.00 -0.19 -0.11
CA ALA A 16 9.73 1.24 -0.03
C ALA A 16 8.42 1.58 0.69
N ILE A 17 7.42 0.69 0.73
CA ILE A 17 6.19 0.88 1.51
C ILE A 17 6.39 0.38 2.95
N ILE A 18 7.08 -0.75 3.15
CA ILE A 18 7.40 -1.29 4.48
C ILE A 18 8.18 -0.25 5.31
N GLN A 19 9.17 0.42 4.70
CA GLN A 19 10.00 1.44 5.35
C GLN A 19 9.35 2.83 5.39
N MET A 20 8.22 3.04 4.71
CA MET A 20 7.54 4.33 4.68
C MET A 20 7.01 4.69 6.07
N GLN A 21 7.18 5.93 6.52
CA GLN A 21 6.52 6.41 7.74
C GLN A 21 5.02 6.59 7.51
N SER A 22 4.25 6.66 8.59
CA SER A 22 2.81 6.89 8.50
C SER A 22 2.52 8.23 7.82
N PRO A 23 1.71 8.24 6.75
CA PRO A 23 1.34 9.47 6.05
C PRO A 23 0.72 10.50 7.00
N GLN A 24 1.26 11.70 7.02
CA GLN A 24 0.73 12.83 7.77
C GLN A 24 0.00 13.83 6.87
N THR A 25 0.13 13.69 5.55
CA THR A 25 -0.49 14.59 4.59
C THR A 25 -1.24 13.85 3.49
N MET A 26 -2.26 14.50 2.90
CA MET A 26 -2.96 13.98 1.73
C MET A 26 -2.01 13.70 0.56
N LYS A 27 -0.96 14.50 0.39
CA LYS A 27 0.05 14.30 -0.65
C LYS A 27 0.82 12.98 -0.45
N GLU A 28 1.14 12.63 0.79
CA GLU A 28 1.77 11.35 1.13
C GLU A 28 0.81 10.18 0.93
N VAL A 29 -0.48 10.36 1.26
CA VAL A 29 -1.53 9.35 1.00
C VAL A 29 -1.69 9.10 -0.51
N GLN A 30 -1.68 10.16 -1.32
CA GLN A 30 -1.70 10.06 -2.78
C GLN A 30 -0.45 9.35 -3.31
N CYS A 31 0.73 9.65 -2.77
CA CYS A 31 1.96 8.95 -3.12
C CYS A 31 1.87 7.46 -2.77
N LEU A 32 1.38 7.13 -1.57
CA LEU A 32 1.14 5.76 -1.13
C LEU A 32 0.17 5.05 -2.08
N ALA A 33 -0.96 5.68 -2.42
CA ALA A 33 -1.92 5.14 -3.37
C ALA A 33 -1.32 4.84 -4.74
N GLY A 34 -0.49 5.73 -5.29
CA GLY A 34 0.22 5.49 -6.54
C GLY A 34 1.16 4.27 -6.46
N ARG A 35 1.84 4.08 -5.32
CA ARG A 35 2.67 2.89 -5.05
C ARG A 35 1.83 1.62 -4.95
N LEU A 36 0.67 1.69 -4.30
CA LEU A 36 -0.29 0.58 -4.18
C LEU A 36 -0.84 0.16 -5.54
N VAL A 37 -1.26 1.11 -6.38
CA VAL A 37 -1.71 0.84 -7.77
C VAL A 37 -0.59 0.19 -8.58
N SER A 38 0.66 0.62 -8.38
CA SER A 38 1.80 -0.04 -9.02
C SER A 38 2.02 -1.48 -8.56
N LEU A 39 1.61 -1.83 -7.34
CA LEU A 39 1.70 -3.17 -6.75
C LEU A 39 0.48 -4.06 -7.03
N SER A 40 -0.69 -3.48 -7.31
CA SER A 40 -1.94 -4.25 -7.49
C SER A 40 -1.88 -5.22 -8.68
N ARG A 41 -1.05 -4.93 -9.68
CA ARG A 41 -0.77 -5.87 -10.79
C ARG A 41 -0.02 -7.14 -10.35
N PHE A 42 0.70 -7.09 -9.22
CA PHE A 42 1.52 -8.18 -8.70
C PHE A 42 0.83 -8.92 -7.55
N ILE A 43 0.00 -8.21 -6.79
CA ILE A 43 -0.63 -8.74 -5.60
C ILE A 43 -2.14 -8.86 -5.86
N PRO A 44 -2.65 -10.07 -6.07
CA PRO A 44 -4.09 -10.26 -6.24
C PRO A 44 -4.82 -9.78 -4.99
N ARG A 45 -5.96 -9.11 -5.20
CA ARG A 45 -6.81 -8.58 -4.12
C ARG A 45 -6.14 -7.54 -3.22
N LEU A 46 -5.08 -6.87 -3.70
CA LEU A 46 -4.46 -5.76 -2.97
C LEU A 46 -5.46 -4.67 -2.60
N ALA A 47 -6.42 -4.40 -3.49
CA ALA A 47 -7.47 -3.41 -3.28
C ALA A 47 -8.35 -3.74 -2.05
N ASP A 48 -8.60 -5.01 -1.76
CA ASP A 48 -9.36 -5.43 -0.58
C ASP A 48 -8.62 -5.06 0.72
N LYS A 49 -7.28 -5.18 0.71
CA LYS A 49 -6.43 -4.86 1.86
C LYS A 49 -6.14 -3.36 1.98
N ALA A 50 -6.05 -2.66 0.86
CA ALA A 50 -5.77 -1.23 0.78
C ALA A 50 -7.05 -0.35 0.74
N GLY A 51 -8.24 -0.95 0.86
CA GLY A 51 -9.53 -0.25 0.83
C GLY A 51 -9.63 0.97 1.75
N PRO A 52 -9.17 0.92 3.01
CA PRO A 52 -9.15 2.08 3.90
C PRO A 52 -8.33 3.25 3.35
N ILE A 53 -7.18 2.96 2.72
CA ILE A 53 -6.29 3.98 2.13
C ILE A 53 -6.95 4.62 0.91
N PHE A 54 -7.63 3.84 0.06
CA PHE A 54 -8.37 4.41 -1.07
C PHE A 54 -9.58 5.23 -0.65
N THR A 55 -10.18 4.92 0.51
CA THR A 55 -11.30 5.70 1.07
C THR A 55 -10.85 7.10 1.51
N LEU A 56 -9.65 7.22 2.10
CA LEU A 56 -9.05 8.52 2.44
C LEU A 56 -8.90 9.45 1.23
N LEU A 57 -8.50 8.90 0.07
CA LEU A 57 -8.34 9.69 -1.16
C LEU A 57 -9.64 10.31 -1.66
N ARG A 58 -10.79 9.72 -1.32
CA ARG A 58 -12.11 10.23 -1.73
C ARG A 58 -12.57 11.41 -0.88
N LYS A 59 -11.97 11.64 0.28
CA LYS A 59 -12.32 12.71 1.22
C LYS A 59 -11.13 13.64 1.48
N PRO A 60 -10.65 14.39 0.45
CA PRO A 60 -9.46 15.20 0.61
C PRO A 60 -9.63 16.43 1.52
N LYS A 61 -10.86 16.93 1.67
CA LYS A 61 -11.18 18.12 2.49
C LYS A 61 -11.24 17.83 3.99
N ASP A 62 -11.62 16.61 4.37
CA ASP A 62 -11.75 16.15 5.77
C ASP A 62 -10.68 15.11 6.12
N PHE A 63 -9.48 15.29 5.57
CA PHE A 63 -8.40 14.34 5.78
C PHE A 63 -7.97 14.35 7.24
N GLN A 64 -8.11 13.20 7.89
CA GLN A 64 -7.56 12.95 9.20
C GLN A 64 -6.96 11.54 9.23
N TRP A 65 -5.67 11.47 9.53
CA TRP A 65 -4.99 10.20 9.78
C TRP A 65 -5.32 9.73 11.20
N THR A 66 -6.42 9.00 11.33
CA THR A 66 -6.88 8.40 12.59
C THR A 66 -6.20 7.06 12.86
N ASP A 67 -6.31 6.56 14.10
CA ASP A 67 -5.77 5.26 14.51
C ASP A 67 -6.27 4.10 13.64
N GLN A 68 -7.51 4.18 13.13
CA GLN A 68 -8.05 3.18 12.21
C GLN A 68 -7.24 3.08 10.91
N TYR A 69 -6.79 4.22 10.38
CA TYR A 69 -5.98 4.25 9.15
C TYR A 69 -4.53 3.85 9.43
N GLU A 70 -4.00 4.21 10.60
CA GLU A 70 -2.70 3.73 11.07
C GLU A 70 -2.67 2.21 11.21
N GLU A 71 -3.69 1.63 11.84
CA GLU A 71 -3.83 0.18 11.99
C GLU A 71 -3.94 -0.52 10.62
N ALA A 72 -4.79 0.01 9.72
CA ALA A 72 -4.90 -0.51 8.36
C ALA A 72 -3.55 -0.45 7.62
N PHE A 73 -2.79 0.63 7.76
CA PHE A 73 -1.48 0.78 7.14
C PHE A 73 -0.44 -0.17 7.73
N ARG A 74 -0.42 -0.36 9.05
CA ARG A 74 0.45 -1.33 9.73
C ARG A 74 0.13 -2.76 9.30
N ASN A 75 -1.14 -3.14 9.31
CA ASN A 75 -1.59 -4.45 8.84
C ASN A 75 -1.18 -4.69 7.38
N PHE A 76 -1.28 -3.66 6.55
CA PHE A 76 -0.83 -3.72 5.17
C PHE A 76 0.69 -3.92 5.04
N LYS A 77 1.51 -3.21 5.84
CA LYS A 77 2.96 -3.43 5.88
C LYS A 77 3.30 -4.85 6.30
N THR A 78 2.66 -5.36 7.34
CA THR A 78 2.85 -6.75 7.80
C THR A 78 2.50 -7.74 6.69
N PHE A 79 1.37 -7.54 6.01
CA PHE A 79 1.01 -8.36 4.86
C PHE A 79 2.10 -8.33 3.77
N LEU A 80 2.65 -7.16 3.44
CA LEU A 80 3.76 -7.08 2.49
C LEU A 80 5.02 -7.83 2.96
N THR A 81 5.31 -7.89 4.26
CA THR A 81 6.45 -8.67 4.79
C THR A 81 6.22 -10.18 4.74
N THR A 82 4.95 -10.63 4.73
CA THR A 82 4.60 -12.05 4.62
C THR A 82 4.56 -12.56 3.18
N LEU A 83 4.55 -11.66 2.19
CA LEU A 83 4.67 -12.07 0.80
C LEU A 83 6.05 -12.68 0.57
N PRO A 84 6.19 -13.76 -0.21
CA PRO A 84 7.49 -14.22 -0.66
C PRO A 84 8.07 -13.14 -1.59
N ILE A 85 8.92 -12.28 -1.02
CA ILE A 85 9.68 -11.27 -1.74
C ILE A 85 10.99 -11.94 -2.19
N LEU A 86 11.13 -12.19 -3.50
CA LEU A 86 12.34 -12.74 -4.13
C LEU A 86 13.03 -11.70 -5.01
#